data_AF-A0A9X0CL86-F1
#
_entry.id   AF-A0A9X0CL86-F1
#
_cell.length_a   1.000
_cell.length_b   1.000
_cell.length_c   1.000
_cell.angle_alpha   90.00
_cell.angle_beta   90.00
_cell.angle_gamma   90.00
#
_symmetry.space_group_name_H-M   'P 1'
#
loop_
_entity.id
_entity.type
_entity.pdbx_description
1 polymer ?
#
loop_
_entity_poly.entity_id
_entity_poly.type
_entity_poly.pdbx_seq_one_letter_code
_entity_poly.pdbx_strand_id
1 'polypeptide(L)'
;MYARTAQYVKSRKDLTEDMIEGLEEIVMDSAKAKAIYDASKSSMGMDISPIDLINIQTFAARVIGLAEYRKSLHTYLVSKMTQVAPNLSALIGEQVGARLISHAGSLTNLAKALKNKGNTPKYGLIFHSSFIGRAATSNKGRISRYLANKCSIASRIDCFSETQSSVFGQKLHDQVEDRLKFYETGEAPRKNIDVMKEAIAEFEEKSQEADDSTEKKKKKKKRRRKKKRKKLLKMRSNQQWMTLQ
;
A
#
# COMPACT_ATOMS: atom_id res chain seq x y z
N MET A 1 -1.03 -20.69 -1.22
CA MET A 1 -0.60 -21.70 -2.21
C MET A 1 -1.14 -23.05 -1.82
N TYR A 2 -0.71 -23.65 -0.70
CA TYR A 2 -1.17 -24.98 -0.25
C TYR A 2 -2.69 -25.20 -0.33
N ALA A 3 -3.51 -24.31 0.26
CA ALA A 3 -4.97 -24.46 0.22
C ALA A 3 -5.55 -24.46 -1.21
N ARG A 4 -4.94 -23.70 -2.15
CA ARG A 4 -5.36 -23.67 -3.57
C ARG A 4 -4.97 -24.98 -4.26
N THR A 5 -3.77 -25.47 -4.00
CA THR A 5 -3.29 -26.77 -4.50
C THR A 5 -4.16 -27.91 -3.98
N ALA A 6 -4.48 -27.94 -2.68
CA ALA A 6 -5.34 -28.95 -2.07
C ALA A 6 -6.79 -28.91 -2.62
N GLN A 7 -7.32 -27.71 -2.88
CA GLN A 7 -8.64 -27.56 -3.50
C GLN A 7 -8.67 -28.06 -4.96
N TYR A 8 -7.57 -27.85 -5.69
CA TYR A 8 -7.43 -28.26 -7.09
C TYR A 8 -7.20 -29.77 -7.24
N VAL A 9 -6.28 -30.34 -6.46
CA VAL A 9 -5.91 -31.77 -6.52
C VAL A 9 -7.02 -32.68 -6.00
N LYS A 10 -7.76 -32.26 -4.96
CA LYS A 10 -8.81 -33.04 -4.29
C LYS A 10 -8.30 -34.41 -3.78
N SER A 11 -8.33 -35.44 -4.62
CA SER A 11 -7.90 -36.80 -4.30
C SER A 11 -6.70 -37.21 -5.15
N ARG A 12 -5.87 -38.10 -4.62
CA ARG A 12 -4.70 -38.66 -5.31
C ARG A 12 -5.07 -39.32 -6.65
N LYS A 13 -6.21 -39.99 -6.70
CA LYS A 13 -6.66 -40.81 -7.84
C LYS A 13 -7.13 -39.98 -9.03
N ASP A 14 -7.52 -38.73 -8.78
CA ASP A 14 -8.12 -37.85 -9.78
C ASP A 14 -7.05 -36.97 -10.49
N LEU A 15 -5.77 -37.13 -10.14
CA LEU A 15 -4.68 -36.32 -10.68
C LEU A 15 -4.17 -36.88 -12.01
N THR A 16 -4.56 -36.25 -13.13
CA THR A 16 -4.13 -36.59 -14.49
C THR A 16 -3.00 -35.66 -14.98
N GLU A 17 -2.32 -36.05 -16.06
CA GLU A 17 -1.19 -35.31 -16.65
C GLU A 17 -1.62 -33.94 -17.19
N ASP A 18 -2.86 -33.81 -17.66
CA ASP A 18 -3.45 -32.54 -18.14
C ASP A 18 -3.65 -31.52 -17.00
N MET A 19 -3.75 -31.96 -15.74
CA MET A 19 -3.89 -31.07 -14.58
C MET A 19 -2.56 -30.45 -14.14
N ILE A 20 -1.43 -30.86 -14.73
CA ILE A 20 -0.11 -30.29 -14.41
C ILE A 20 -0.04 -28.82 -14.80
N GLU A 21 -0.67 -28.43 -15.91
CA GLU A 21 -0.71 -27.02 -16.35
C GLU A 21 -1.42 -26.12 -15.32
N GLY A 22 -2.57 -26.56 -14.78
CA GLY A 22 -3.29 -25.82 -13.73
C GLY A 22 -2.54 -25.81 -12.40
N LEU A 23 -1.77 -26.85 -12.08
CA LEU A 23 -0.89 -26.86 -10.93
C LEU A 23 0.29 -25.89 -11.08
N GLU A 24 0.85 -25.79 -12.28
CA GLU A 24 1.92 -24.86 -12.59
C GLU A 24 1.46 -23.40 -12.40
N GLU A 25 0.24 -23.07 -12.82
CA GLU A 25 -0.34 -21.74 -12.59
C GLU A 25 -0.48 -21.41 -11.09
N ILE A 26 -0.88 -22.38 -10.26
CA ILE A 26 -1.08 -22.18 -8.82
C ILE A 26 0.24 -22.07 -8.05
N VAL A 27 1.23 -22.89 -8.42
CA VAL A 27 2.52 -22.99 -7.73
C VAL A 27 3.55 -22.02 -8.28
N MET A 28 3.32 -21.49 -9.49
CA MET A 28 4.20 -20.57 -10.24
C MET A 28 5.61 -21.14 -10.47
N ASP A 29 5.74 -22.47 -10.50
CA ASP A 29 7.00 -23.19 -10.59
C ASP A 29 6.78 -24.57 -11.23
N SER A 30 7.26 -24.74 -12.46
CA SER A 30 7.11 -25.97 -13.25
C SER A 30 7.81 -27.17 -12.60
N ALA A 31 8.96 -26.95 -11.95
CA ALA A 31 9.70 -28.02 -11.30
C ALA A 31 8.93 -28.58 -10.09
N LYS A 32 8.28 -27.70 -9.31
CA LYS A 32 7.44 -28.12 -8.19
C LYS A 32 6.15 -28.79 -8.64
N ALA A 33 5.53 -28.33 -9.74
CA ALA A 33 4.33 -28.97 -10.28
C ALA A 33 4.60 -30.43 -10.67
N LYS A 34 5.71 -30.68 -11.38
CA LYS A 34 6.17 -32.04 -11.74
C LYS A 34 6.50 -32.88 -10.51
N ALA A 35 7.21 -32.30 -9.54
CA ALA A 35 7.54 -32.99 -8.28
C ALA A 35 6.29 -33.40 -7.49
N ILE A 36 5.23 -32.58 -7.48
CA ILE A 36 3.94 -32.91 -6.85
C ILE A 36 3.25 -34.08 -7.57
N TYR A 37 3.31 -34.11 -8.90
CA TYR A 37 2.75 -35.20 -9.70
C TYR A 37 3.50 -36.52 -9.49
N ASP A 38 4.83 -36.50 -9.51
CA ASP A 38 5.66 -37.67 -9.25
C ASP A 38 5.45 -38.18 -7.82
N ALA A 39 5.39 -37.26 -6.83
CA ALA A 39 5.09 -37.59 -5.45
C ALA A 39 3.68 -38.18 -5.26
N SER A 40 2.70 -37.76 -6.06
CA SER A 40 1.34 -38.33 -6.04
C SER A 40 1.34 -39.81 -6.47
N LYS A 41 2.12 -40.16 -7.51
CA LYS A 41 2.29 -41.54 -7.97
C LYS A 41 2.98 -42.41 -6.93
N SER A 42 4.04 -41.91 -6.29
CA SER A 42 4.81 -42.66 -5.28
C SER A 42 4.21 -42.61 -3.87
N SER A 43 3.14 -41.84 -3.64
CA SER A 43 2.58 -41.62 -2.30
C SER A 43 1.94 -42.88 -1.75
N MET A 44 2.36 -43.25 -0.53
CA MET A 44 1.79 -44.34 0.27
C MET A 44 0.70 -43.84 1.24
N GLY A 45 0.16 -42.64 1.00
CA GLY A 45 -0.87 -42.04 1.84
C GLY A 45 -2.20 -42.82 1.83
N MET A 46 -3.01 -42.60 2.87
CA MET A 46 -4.33 -43.21 3.02
C MET A 46 -5.36 -42.53 2.11
N ASP A 47 -6.31 -43.32 1.61
CA ASP A 47 -7.46 -42.81 0.87
C ASP A 47 -8.39 -42.01 1.79
N ILE A 48 -8.86 -40.85 1.32
CA ILE A 48 -9.70 -39.93 2.10
C ILE A 48 -11.17 -40.31 1.91
N SER A 49 -11.95 -40.31 3.01
CA SER A 49 -13.40 -40.51 2.97
C SER A 49 -14.11 -39.38 2.21
N PRO A 50 -15.17 -39.65 1.42
CA PRO A 50 -15.92 -38.61 0.72
C PRO A 50 -16.45 -37.51 1.64
N ILE A 51 -16.84 -37.85 2.87
CA ILE A 51 -17.36 -36.87 3.84
C ILE A 51 -16.27 -35.90 4.30
N ASP A 52 -15.06 -36.42 4.52
CA ASP A 52 -13.91 -35.62 4.96
C ASP A 52 -13.36 -34.78 3.82
N LEU A 53 -13.40 -35.30 2.60
CA LEU A 53 -13.02 -34.57 1.40
C LEU A 53 -13.91 -33.33 1.18
N ILE A 54 -15.23 -33.44 1.42
CA ILE A 54 -16.16 -32.30 1.40
C ILE A 54 -15.80 -31.26 2.47
N ASN A 55 -15.47 -31.70 3.69
CA ASN A 55 -15.09 -30.81 4.78
C ASN A 55 -13.78 -30.08 4.47
N ILE A 56 -12.76 -30.79 3.97
CA ILE A 56 -11.47 -30.22 3.57
C ILE A 56 -11.65 -29.22 2.44
N GLN A 57 -12.45 -29.54 1.42
CA GLN A 57 -12.73 -28.62 0.32
C GLN A 57 -13.44 -27.35 0.79
N THR A 58 -14.45 -27.50 1.66
CA THR A 58 -15.18 -26.36 2.23
C THR A 58 -14.25 -25.47 3.06
N PHE A 59 -13.37 -26.08 3.85
CA PHE A 59 -12.36 -25.37 4.63
C PHE A 59 -11.34 -24.65 3.73
N ALA A 60 -10.81 -25.34 2.71
CA ALA A 60 -9.87 -24.77 1.75
C ALA A 60 -10.48 -23.55 1.02
N ALA A 61 -11.73 -23.66 0.58
CA ALA A 61 -12.46 -22.56 -0.06
C ALA A 61 -12.59 -21.35 0.87
N ARG A 62 -12.94 -21.57 2.15
CA ARG A 62 -13.01 -20.49 3.16
C ARG A 62 -11.65 -19.82 3.39
N VAL A 63 -10.57 -20.60 3.49
CA VAL A 63 -9.21 -20.07 3.66
C VAL A 63 -8.79 -19.24 2.45
N ILE A 64 -9.13 -19.67 1.24
CA ILE A 64 -8.87 -18.90 0.01
C ILE A 64 -9.65 -17.60 0.00
N GLY A 65 -10.94 -17.64 0.35
CA GLY A 65 -11.77 -16.44 0.48
C GLY A 65 -11.22 -15.46 1.52
N LEU A 66 -10.75 -15.94 2.67
CA LEU A 66 -10.08 -15.09 3.68
C LEU A 66 -8.77 -14.49 3.18
N ALA A 67 -7.99 -15.25 2.38
CA ALA A 67 -6.76 -14.75 1.79
C ALA A 67 -7.02 -13.67 0.74
N GLU A 68 -8.07 -13.81 -0.07
CA GLU A 68 -8.51 -12.79 -1.04
C GLU A 68 -9.08 -11.57 -0.35
N TYR A 69 -9.90 -11.76 0.68
CA TYR A 69 -10.40 -10.67 1.51
C TYR A 69 -9.27 -9.90 2.19
N ARG A 70 -8.20 -10.58 2.63
CA ARG A 70 -7.01 -9.91 3.14
C ARG A 70 -6.33 -9.02 2.08
N LYS A 71 -6.27 -9.46 0.82
CA LYS A 71 -5.70 -8.66 -0.29
C LYS A 71 -6.56 -7.43 -0.59
N SER A 72 -7.88 -7.57 -0.61
CA SER A 72 -8.78 -6.44 -0.85
C SER A 72 -8.71 -5.43 0.29
N LEU A 73 -8.65 -5.87 1.55
CA LEU A 73 -8.44 -5.01 2.71
C LEU A 73 -7.09 -4.28 2.66
N HIS A 74 -6.02 -4.94 2.23
CA HIS A 74 -4.73 -4.29 2.08
C HIS A 74 -4.78 -3.20 1.00
N THR A 75 -5.39 -3.49 -0.15
CA THR A 75 -5.57 -2.50 -1.23
C THR A 75 -6.41 -1.31 -0.76
N TYR A 76 -7.48 -1.58 -0.01
CA TYR A 76 -8.30 -0.55 0.60
C TYR A 76 -7.49 0.30 1.59
N LEU A 77 -6.70 -0.32 2.44
CA LEU A 77 -5.82 0.36 3.40
C LEU A 77 -4.81 1.27 2.69
N VAL A 78 -4.18 0.81 1.61
CA VAL A 78 -3.24 1.61 0.81
C VAL A 78 -3.93 2.85 0.24
N SER A 79 -5.12 2.67 -0.35
CA SER A 79 -5.88 3.80 -0.91
C SER A 79 -6.28 4.82 0.15
N LYS A 80 -6.68 4.36 1.34
CA LYS A 80 -7.11 5.24 2.44
C LYS A 80 -5.94 5.91 3.14
N MET A 81 -4.83 5.21 3.34
CA MET A 81 -3.64 5.80 3.94
C MET A 81 -3.07 6.90 3.07
N THR A 82 -3.02 6.70 1.75
CA THR A 82 -2.56 7.74 0.80
C THR A 82 -3.42 9.01 0.86
N GLN A 83 -4.72 8.88 1.16
CA GLN A 83 -5.67 10.00 1.31
C GLN A 83 -5.67 10.65 2.70
N VAL A 84 -5.13 9.98 3.72
CA VAL A 84 -5.21 10.47 5.11
C VAL A 84 -3.85 10.91 5.61
N ALA A 85 -2.81 10.13 5.34
CA ALA A 85 -1.45 10.35 5.82
C ALA A 85 -0.41 9.88 4.77
N PRO A 86 -0.25 10.61 3.65
CA PRO A 86 0.70 10.24 2.60
C PRO A 86 2.16 10.28 3.06
N ASN A 87 2.54 11.19 3.97
CA ASN A 87 3.92 11.28 4.43
C ASN A 87 4.28 10.14 5.39
N LEU A 88 3.36 9.78 6.29
CA LEU A 88 3.54 8.64 7.18
C LEU A 88 3.62 7.33 6.40
N SER A 89 2.79 7.18 5.35
CA SER A 89 2.82 6.03 4.45
C SER A 89 4.16 5.90 3.74
N ALA A 90 4.67 6.99 3.17
CA ALA A 90 5.96 7.00 2.48
C ALA A 90 7.14 6.68 3.42
N LEU A 91 7.04 7.02 4.70
CA LEU A 91 8.14 6.82 5.67
C LEU A 91 8.21 5.39 6.23
N ILE A 92 7.09 4.81 6.69
CA ILE A 92 7.09 3.54 7.46
C ILE A 92 6.24 2.46 6.79
N GLY A 93 5.50 2.82 5.73
CA GLY A 93 4.55 1.95 5.06
C GLY A 93 3.15 2.01 5.68
N GLU A 94 2.17 1.58 4.89
CA GLU A 94 0.74 1.71 5.17
C GLU A 94 0.32 0.89 6.39
N GLN A 95 0.84 -0.33 6.52
CA GLN A 95 0.42 -1.27 7.56
C GLN A 95 0.91 -0.84 8.95
N VAL A 96 2.17 -0.41 9.05
CA VAL A 96 2.73 0.07 10.32
C VAL A 96 2.17 1.44 10.66
N GLY A 97 2.04 2.34 9.68
CA GLY A 97 1.37 3.64 9.85
C GLY A 97 -0.06 3.52 10.37
N ALA A 98 -0.87 2.62 9.77
CA ALA A 98 -2.24 2.36 10.22
C ALA A 98 -2.30 1.86 11.66
N ARG A 99 -1.39 0.95 12.01
CA ARG A 99 -1.34 0.39 13.37
C ARG A 99 -0.96 1.46 14.39
N LEU A 100 -0.06 2.38 14.04
CA LEU A 100 0.31 3.52 14.89
C LEU A 100 -0.86 4.46 15.13
N ILE A 101 -1.60 4.82 14.07
CA ILE A 101 -2.79 5.69 14.18
C ILE A 101 -3.86 5.00 15.03
N SER A 102 -4.12 3.72 14.80
CA SER A 102 -5.10 2.95 15.58
C SER A 102 -4.72 2.86 17.05
N HIS A 103 -3.45 2.65 17.37
CA HIS A 103 -2.98 2.59 18.76
C HIS A 103 -3.04 3.95 19.46
N ALA A 104 -2.80 5.04 18.73
CA ALA A 104 -2.97 6.40 19.25
C ALA A 104 -4.45 6.85 19.32
N GLY A 105 -5.37 6.08 18.70
CA GLY A 105 -6.79 6.37 18.58
C GLY A 105 -7.13 7.33 17.43
N SER A 106 -6.31 8.35 17.18
CA SER A 106 -6.50 9.30 16.08
C SER A 106 -5.19 9.88 15.56
N LEU A 107 -5.21 10.44 14.35
CA LEU A 107 -4.05 11.12 13.76
C LEU A 107 -3.68 12.38 14.56
N THR A 108 -4.68 13.11 15.08
CA THR A 108 -4.47 14.29 15.94
C THR A 108 -3.81 13.92 17.27
N ASN A 109 -4.21 12.78 17.86
CA ASN A 109 -3.59 12.27 19.08
C ASN A 109 -2.17 11.80 18.80
N LEU A 110 -1.92 11.11 17.68
CA LEU A 110 -0.58 10.69 17.28
C LEU A 110 0.38 11.89 17.12
N ALA A 111 -0.09 12.96 16.47
CA ALA A 111 0.67 14.19 16.27
C ALA A 111 1.04 14.89 17.61
N LYS A 112 0.19 14.74 18.63
CA LYS A 112 0.36 15.31 19.98
C LYS A 112 1.12 14.38 20.93
N ALA A 113 0.98 13.06 20.83
CA ALA A 113 1.50 12.06 21.77
C ALA A 113 3.02 12.15 21.95
N LEU A 114 3.73 12.50 20.88
CA LEU A 114 5.19 12.66 20.88
C LEU A 114 5.67 13.99 21.50
N LYS A 115 4.77 14.81 22.10
CA LYS A 115 5.15 15.98 22.93
C LYS A 115 5.38 15.64 24.40
N ASN A 116 4.72 14.62 24.93
CA ASN A 116 4.93 14.22 26.31
C ASN A 116 6.30 13.55 26.38
N LYS A 117 7.27 14.16 27.09
CA LYS A 117 8.66 13.71 27.25
C LYS A 117 8.79 12.39 28.04
N GLY A 118 7.93 11.41 27.78
CA GLY A 118 8.08 10.06 28.28
C GLY A 118 9.15 9.32 27.50
N ASN A 119 9.86 8.39 28.17
CA ASN A 119 10.78 7.50 27.48
C ASN A 119 9.99 6.66 26.47
N THR A 120 10.29 6.81 25.18
CA THR A 120 9.74 5.92 24.16
C THR A 120 10.24 4.50 24.45
N PRO A 121 9.35 3.50 24.49
CA PRO A 121 9.72 2.15 24.89
C PRO A 121 10.78 1.58 23.93
N LYS A 122 11.68 0.74 24.48
CA LYS A 122 12.78 0.14 23.70
C LYS A 122 12.26 -0.69 22.52
N TYR A 123 11.08 -1.29 22.68
CA TYR A 123 10.36 -2.04 21.65
C TYR A 123 8.95 -1.47 21.52
N GLY A 124 8.48 -1.32 20.27
CA GLY A 124 7.16 -0.78 19.99
C GLY A 124 6.77 -1.10 18.54
N LEU A 125 5.62 -0.57 18.10
CA LEU A 125 5.07 -0.88 16.78
C LEU A 125 6.01 -0.50 15.62
N ILE A 126 6.85 0.52 15.81
CA ILE A 126 7.85 0.97 14.83
C ILE A 126 9.02 -0.03 14.71
N PHE A 127 9.28 -0.86 15.74
CA PHE A 127 10.40 -1.81 15.77
C PHE A 127 10.31 -2.89 14.70
N HIS A 128 9.09 -3.20 14.25
CA HIS A 128 8.84 -4.15 13.14
C HIS A 128 8.99 -3.52 11.75
N SER A 129 9.45 -2.28 11.65
CA SER A 129 9.79 -1.66 10.36
C SER A 129 11.02 -2.31 9.72
N SER A 130 11.04 -2.32 8.38
CA SER A 130 12.15 -2.85 7.59
C SER A 130 13.48 -2.16 7.91
N PHE A 131 13.49 -0.86 8.19
CA PHE A 131 14.70 -0.10 8.55
C PHE A 131 15.40 -0.65 9.80
N ILE A 132 14.62 -1.00 10.82
CA ILE A 132 15.18 -1.50 12.10
C ILE A 132 15.57 -2.98 11.98
N GLY A 133 14.88 -3.73 11.11
CA GLY A 133 15.27 -5.09 10.75
C GLY A 133 16.66 -5.16 10.11
N ARG A 134 16.97 -4.21 9.22
CA ARG A 134 18.28 -4.10 8.53
C ARG A 134 19.43 -3.66 9.44
N ALA A 135 19.14 -2.87 10.47
CA ALA A 135 20.16 -2.29 11.34
C ALA A 135 20.89 -3.33 12.23
N ALA A 136 22.19 -3.08 12.48
CA ALA A 136 22.98 -3.83 13.45
C ALA A 136 22.38 -3.74 14.88
N THR A 137 22.49 -4.83 15.65
CA THR A 137 21.86 -4.99 16.98
C THR A 137 22.21 -3.88 17.97
N SER A 138 23.44 -3.37 17.94
CA SER A 138 23.92 -2.24 18.75
C SER A 138 23.23 -0.92 18.40
N ASN A 139 22.93 -0.70 17.12
CA ASN A 139 22.41 0.56 16.58
C ASN A 139 20.87 0.60 16.50
N LYS A 140 20.18 -0.54 16.65
CA LYS A 140 18.70 -0.64 16.60
C LYS A 140 17.99 0.37 17.50
N GLY A 141 18.45 0.56 18.73
CA GLY A 141 17.84 1.52 19.66
C GLY A 141 18.00 2.99 19.23
N ARG A 142 19.16 3.34 18.66
CA ARG A 142 19.44 4.70 18.18
C ARG A 142 18.61 5.02 16.93
N ILE A 143 18.53 4.06 16.00
CA ILE A 143 17.75 4.19 14.77
C ILE A 143 16.24 4.23 15.07
N SER A 144 15.76 3.39 15.99
CA SER A 144 14.36 3.41 16.43
C SER A 144 13.93 4.79 16.94
N ARG A 145 14.77 5.44 17.77
CA ARG A 145 14.51 6.81 18.25
C ARG A 145 14.53 7.84 17.13
N TYR A 146 15.49 7.73 16.21
CA TYR A 146 15.58 8.63 15.06
C TYR A 146 14.34 8.52 14.16
N LEU A 147 13.92 7.29 13.84
CA LEU A 147 12.72 7.00 13.05
C LEU A 147 11.46 7.52 13.74
N ALA A 148 11.33 7.32 15.06
CA ALA A 148 10.20 7.85 15.83
C ALA A 148 10.11 9.39 15.76
N ASN A 149 11.25 10.09 15.79
CA ASN A 149 11.29 11.54 15.64
C ASN A 149 10.82 11.97 14.24
N LYS A 150 11.27 11.29 13.18
CA LYS A 150 10.84 11.59 11.80
C LYS A 150 9.36 11.25 11.59
N CYS A 151 8.89 10.16 12.19
CA CYS A 151 7.47 9.81 12.25
C CYS A 151 6.63 10.89 12.93
N SER A 152 7.14 11.49 14.01
CA SER A 152 6.45 12.61 14.67
C SER A 152 6.28 13.80 13.74
N ILE A 153 7.31 14.14 12.97
CA ILE A 153 7.28 15.25 12.03
C ILE A 153 6.30 14.95 10.90
N ALA A 154 6.41 13.77 10.28
CA ALA A 154 5.50 13.33 9.22
C ALA A 154 4.03 13.35 9.66
N SER A 155 3.72 12.79 10.84
CA SER A 155 2.34 12.76 11.37
C SER A 155 1.76 14.16 11.63
N ARG A 156 2.59 15.14 11.99
CA ARG A 156 2.14 16.53 12.18
C ARG A 156 1.88 17.22 10.85
N ILE A 157 2.75 17.01 9.86
CA ILE A 157 2.55 17.53 8.51
C ILE A 157 1.24 16.97 7.97
N ASP A 158 1.02 15.66 8.06
CA ASP A 158 -0.22 15.03 7.58
C ASP A 158 -1.48 15.51 8.33
N CYS A 159 -1.37 15.84 9.62
CA CYS A 159 -2.53 16.26 10.42
C CYS A 159 -2.91 17.74 10.23
N PHE A 160 -1.94 18.62 10.03
CA PHE A 160 -2.16 20.08 10.03
C PHE A 160 -2.02 20.75 8.66
N SER A 161 -1.51 20.04 7.64
CA SER A 161 -1.38 20.61 6.30
C SER A 161 -2.70 20.57 5.55
N GLU A 162 -3.04 21.66 4.88
CA GLU A 162 -4.23 21.76 4.02
C GLU A 162 -4.06 20.97 2.71
N THR A 163 -2.83 20.94 2.19
CA THR A 163 -2.44 20.20 1.00
C THR A 163 -1.64 18.95 1.38
N GLN A 164 -2.23 17.79 1.09
CA GLN A 164 -1.62 16.50 1.34
C GLN A 164 -0.65 16.15 0.19
N SER A 165 0.65 16.12 0.48
CA SER A 165 1.69 15.69 -0.44
C SER A 165 2.53 14.57 0.19
N SER A 166 3.18 13.74 -0.63
CA SER A 166 4.10 12.68 -0.17
C SER A 166 5.57 13.11 -0.18
N VAL A 167 5.86 14.32 -0.66
CA VAL A 167 7.22 14.84 -0.89
C VAL A 167 8.03 14.85 0.41
N PHE A 168 7.43 15.36 1.48
CA PHE A 168 8.09 15.42 2.79
C PHE A 168 8.38 14.01 3.31
N GLY A 169 7.45 13.06 3.14
CA GLY A 169 7.64 11.67 3.54
C GLY A 169 8.79 10.98 2.82
N GLN A 170 8.95 11.22 1.52
CA GLN A 170 10.07 10.68 0.72
C GLN A 170 11.42 11.24 1.19
N LYS A 171 11.52 12.55 1.38
CA LYS A 171 12.76 13.18 1.87
C LYS A 171 13.11 12.73 3.30
N LEU A 172 12.11 12.53 4.16
CA LEU A 172 12.30 11.97 5.51
C LEU A 172 12.73 10.50 5.47
N HIS A 173 12.25 9.72 4.51
CA HIS A 173 12.67 8.35 4.27
C HIS A 173 14.15 8.30 3.89
N ASP A 174 14.56 9.11 2.91
CA ASP A 174 15.96 9.19 2.46
C ASP A 174 16.91 9.56 3.61
N GLN A 175 16.51 10.48 4.49
CA GLN A 175 17.30 10.80 5.68
C GLN A 175 17.48 9.62 6.65
N VAL A 176 16.47 8.75 6.78
CA VAL A 176 16.58 7.55 7.61
C VAL A 176 17.52 6.54 6.95
N GLU A 177 17.49 6.44 5.63
CA GLU A 177 18.42 5.58 4.88
C GLU A 177 19.86 6.09 4.94
N ASP A 178 20.10 7.38 4.75
CA ASP A 178 21.41 8.01 4.91
C ASP A 178 21.94 7.80 6.34
N ARG A 179 21.06 7.84 7.34
CA ARG A 179 21.45 7.56 8.72
C ARG A 179 21.80 6.10 8.95
N LEU A 180 21.16 5.17 8.25
CA LEU A 180 21.52 3.75 8.28
C LEU A 180 22.90 3.55 7.66
N LYS A 181 23.12 4.14 6.46
CA LYS A 181 24.42 4.13 5.77
C LYS A 181 25.52 4.73 6.63
N PHE A 182 25.29 5.85 7.31
CA PHE A 182 26.28 6.44 8.23
C PHE A 182 26.77 5.45 9.30
N TYR A 183 25.91 4.57 9.80
CA TYR A 183 26.32 3.56 10.78
C TYR A 183 27.05 2.36 10.15
N GLU A 184 26.96 2.18 8.83
CA GLU A 184 27.63 1.11 8.08
C GLU A 184 28.96 1.60 7.46
N THR A 185 28.97 2.76 6.80
CA THR A 185 30.08 3.30 6.01
C THR A 185 30.77 4.50 6.67
N GLY A 186 30.15 5.15 7.66
CA GLY A 186 30.70 6.33 8.32
C GLY A 186 30.50 7.65 7.56
N GLU A 187 29.87 7.65 6.38
CA GLU A 187 29.64 8.87 5.59
C GLU A 187 28.66 9.84 6.28
N ALA A 188 29.08 11.08 6.49
CA ALA A 188 28.29 12.07 7.20
C ALA A 188 26.95 12.36 6.48
N PRO A 189 25.80 12.20 7.16
CA PRO A 189 24.51 12.42 6.54
C PRO A 189 24.29 13.91 6.27
N ARG A 190 23.45 14.23 5.28
CA ARG A 190 23.06 15.60 4.93
C ARG A 190 22.40 16.31 6.13
N LYS A 191 22.61 17.62 6.23
CA LYS A 191 21.96 18.43 7.27
C LYS A 191 20.46 18.49 7.02
N ASN A 192 19.68 18.38 8.09
CA ASN A 192 18.21 18.40 7.99
C ASN A 192 17.67 19.70 7.37
N ILE A 193 18.36 20.82 7.56
CA ILE A 193 17.94 22.13 7.05
C ILE A 193 17.91 22.13 5.53
N ASP A 194 18.93 21.55 4.90
CA ASP A 194 19.08 21.59 3.44
C ASP A 194 18.05 20.68 2.78
N VAL A 195 17.86 19.48 3.32
CA VAL A 195 16.82 18.54 2.86
C VAL A 195 15.40 19.11 3.00
N MET A 196 15.13 19.88 4.08
CA MET A 196 13.82 20.50 4.26
C MET A 196 13.60 21.68 3.31
N LYS A 197 14.65 22.45 2.97
CA LYS A 197 14.56 23.50 1.94
C LYS A 197 14.28 22.91 0.57
N GLU A 198 14.96 21.82 0.21
CA GLU A 198 14.67 21.07 -1.02
C GLU A 198 13.23 20.56 -1.03
N ALA A 199 12.75 20.01 0.09
CA ALA A 199 11.39 19.50 0.21
C ALA A 199 10.33 20.60 0.03
N ILE A 200 10.59 21.81 0.54
CA ILE A 200 9.70 22.97 0.36
C ILE A 200 9.69 23.42 -1.10
N ALA A 201 10.86 23.52 -1.74
CA ALA A 201 10.96 23.88 -3.15
C ALA A 201 10.20 22.89 -4.05
N GLU A 202 10.43 21.57 -3.87
CA GLU A 202 9.72 20.54 -4.62
C GLU A 202 8.21 20.52 -4.33
N PHE A 203 7.81 20.90 -3.12
CA PHE A 203 6.40 21.01 -2.75
C PHE A 203 5.71 22.21 -3.41
N GLU A 204 6.40 23.35 -3.50
CA GLU A 204 5.92 24.54 -4.19
C GLU A 204 5.76 24.29 -5.69
N GLU A 205 6.75 23.63 -6.32
CA GLU A 205 6.66 23.23 -7.74
C GLU A 205 5.46 22.31 -7.99
N LYS A 206 5.29 21.27 -7.17
CA LYS A 206 4.15 20.34 -7.30
C LYS A 206 2.80 21.01 -7.01
N SER A 207 2.77 22.00 -6.13
CA SER A 207 1.55 22.78 -5.85
C SER A 207 1.19 23.67 -7.04
N GLN A 208 2.17 24.32 -7.66
CA GLN A 208 1.97 25.13 -8.87
C GLN A 208 1.51 24.28 -10.06
N GLU A 209 2.07 23.08 -10.25
CA GLU A 209 1.62 22.14 -11.28
C GLU A 209 0.18 21.64 -11.04
N ALA A 210 -0.19 21.39 -9.79
CA ALA A 210 -1.54 20.99 -9.42
C ALA A 210 -2.57 22.09 -9.72
N ASP A 211 -2.24 23.34 -9.45
CA ASP A 211 -3.08 24.51 -9.74
C ASP A 211 -3.23 24.76 -11.24
N ASP A 212 -2.14 24.70 -12.02
CA ASP A 212 -2.22 24.89 -13.48
C ASP A 212 -2.99 23.75 -14.18
N SER A 213 -2.87 22.52 -13.68
CA SER A 213 -3.62 21.36 -14.20
C SER A 213 -5.13 21.44 -13.91
N THR A 214 -5.52 21.93 -12.72
CA THR A 214 -6.93 22.11 -12.36
C THR A 214 -7.56 23.29 -13.09
N GLU A 215 -6.81 24.37 -13.34
CA GLU A 215 -7.29 25.50 -14.13
C GLU A 215 -7.51 25.11 -15.62
N LYS A 216 -6.58 24.34 -16.21
CA LYS A 216 -6.75 23.75 -17.56
C LYS A 216 -7.99 22.85 -17.66
N LYS A 217 -8.26 22.01 -16.65
CA LYS A 217 -9.49 21.18 -16.59
C LYS A 217 -10.76 22.02 -16.47
N LYS A 218 -10.77 23.08 -15.64
CA LYS A 218 -11.90 24.02 -15.51
C LYS A 218 -12.17 24.77 -16.83
N LYS A 219 -11.13 25.30 -17.50
CA LYS A 219 -11.23 25.95 -18.82
C LYS A 219 -11.77 24.98 -19.89
N LYS A 220 -11.29 23.72 -19.93
CA LYS A 220 -11.78 22.68 -20.86
C LYS A 220 -13.25 22.31 -20.61
N LYS A 221 -13.68 22.19 -19.34
CA LYS A 221 -15.09 21.92 -18.95
C LYS A 221 -16.02 23.10 -19.31
N LYS A 222 -15.58 24.34 -19.08
CA LYS A 222 -16.32 25.57 -19.45
C LYS A 222 -16.48 25.70 -20.98
N ARG A 223 -15.43 25.40 -21.76
CA ARG A 223 -15.48 25.33 -23.23
C ARG A 223 -16.45 24.24 -23.73
N ARG A 224 -16.43 23.02 -23.16
CA ARG A 224 -17.39 21.94 -23.52
C ARG A 224 -18.85 22.33 -23.20
N ARG A 225 -19.11 22.94 -22.04
CA ARG A 225 -20.44 23.46 -21.67
C ARG A 225 -20.94 24.54 -22.64
N LYS A 226 -20.10 25.52 -23.01
CA LYS A 226 -20.44 26.54 -24.02
C LYS A 226 -20.79 25.92 -25.39
N LYS A 227 -20.00 24.94 -25.86
CA LYS A 227 -20.27 24.22 -27.13
C LYS A 227 -21.62 23.46 -27.08
N LYS A 228 -21.90 22.73 -26.00
CA LYS A 228 -23.20 22.04 -25.82
C LYS A 228 -24.38 23.02 -25.83
N ARG A 229 -24.27 24.15 -25.11
CA ARG A 229 -25.33 25.17 -25.06
C ARG A 229 -25.61 25.81 -26.42
N LYS A 230 -24.56 26.12 -27.21
CA LYS A 230 -24.73 26.61 -28.59
C LYS A 230 -25.40 25.59 -29.51
N LYS A 231 -25.04 24.30 -29.42
CA LYS A 231 -25.72 23.23 -30.18
C LYS A 231 -27.21 23.15 -29.83
N LEU A 232 -27.55 23.21 -28.54
CA LEU A 232 -28.94 23.11 -28.08
C LEU A 232 -29.80 24.28 -28.57
N LEU A 233 -29.28 25.52 -28.52
CA LEU A 233 -29.98 26.69 -29.06
C LEU A 233 -30.19 26.57 -30.58
N LYS A 234 -29.19 26.07 -31.31
CA LYS A 234 -29.29 25.90 -32.76
C LYS A 234 -30.33 24.85 -33.15
N MET A 235 -30.46 23.76 -32.38
CA MET A 235 -31.50 22.75 -32.58
C MET A 235 -32.90 23.29 -32.28
N ARG A 236 -33.09 24.05 -31.19
CA ARG A 236 -34.39 24.67 -30.85
C ARG A 236 -34.82 25.69 -31.92
N SER A 237 -33.87 26.46 -32.44
CA SER A 237 -34.12 27.40 -33.53
C SER A 237 -34.54 26.67 -34.81
N ASN A 238 -33.86 25.60 -35.21
CA ASN A 238 -34.27 24.79 -36.38
C ASN A 238 -35.65 24.13 -36.22
N GLN A 239 -36.00 23.66 -35.01
CA GLN A 239 -37.32 23.09 -34.75
C GLN A 239 -38.44 24.15 -34.84
N GLN A 240 -38.20 25.38 -34.38
CA GLN A 240 -39.17 26.47 -34.54
C GLN A 240 -39.39 26.88 -36.00
N TRP A 241 -38.35 26.84 -36.83
CA TRP A 241 -38.47 27.11 -38.28
C TRP A 241 -39.25 26.01 -39.02
N MET A 242 -39.14 24.75 -38.60
CA MET A 242 -39.90 23.63 -39.20
C MET A 242 -41.38 23.61 -38.83
N THR A 243 -41.80 24.26 -37.73
CA THR A 243 -43.21 24.33 -37.30
C THR A 243 -43.97 25.52 -37.88
N LEU A 244 -43.33 26.38 -38.68
CA LEU A 244 -43.88 27.60 -39.27
C LEU A 244 -44.04 27.52 -40.81
N GLN A 245 -43.90 26.33 -41.39
CA GLN A 245 -44.24 25.97 -42.77
C GLN A 245 -45.36 24.95 -42.77
#